data_AF-A0A963N139-F1
#
_entry.id   AF-A0A963N139-F1
#
_cell.length_a   1.000
_cell.length_b   1.000
_cell.length_c   1.000
_cell.angle_alpha   90.00
_cell.angle_beta   90.00
_cell.angle_gamma   90.00
#
_symmetry.space_group_name_H-M   'P 1'
#
loop_
_entity.id
_entity.type
_entity.pdbx_description
1 polymer ?
#
loop_
_entity_poly.entity_id
_entity_poly.type
_entity_poly.pdbx_seq_one_letter_code
_entity_poly.pdbx_strand_id
1 'polypeptide(L)'
;MSLQCGIVGLPNVGKSTLFEALTGVASGRAPYAFSTTEPHVSVTSVPDDRLATLNRFVETKKIVPAEFKVVDIPALAAGAYK
;
A
#
# COMPACT_ATOMS: atom_id res chain seq x y z
N MET A 1 1.12 8.76 15.23
CA MET A 1 1.82 8.63 13.93
C MET A 1 1.47 7.26 13.38
N SER A 2 0.77 7.16 12.26
CA SER A 2 0.52 5.87 11.60
C SER A 2 1.79 5.41 10.89
N LEU A 3 2.12 4.13 11.00
CA LEU A 3 3.28 3.54 10.34
C LEU A 3 3.06 3.55 8.81
N GLN A 4 4.04 4.04 8.07
CA GLN A 4 4.01 4.10 6.61
C GLN A 4 5.17 3.29 6.04
N CYS A 5 4.90 2.50 5.00
CA CYS A 5 5.90 1.73 4.28
C CYS A 5 5.91 2.13 2.80
N GLY A 6 7.12 2.34 2.26
CA GLY A 6 7.33 2.63 0.85
C GLY A 6 7.80 1.40 0.09
N ILE A 7 7.18 1.10 -1.04
CA ILE A 7 7.67 0.08 -1.98
C ILE A 7 8.65 0.76 -2.93
N VAL A 8 9.90 0.28 -2.94
CA VAL A 8 10.98 0.78 -3.79
C VAL A 8 11.50 -0.34 -4.68
N GLY A 9 11.95 0.00 -5.89
CA GLY A 9 12.49 -0.96 -6.82
C GLY A 9 12.84 -0.33 -8.16
N LEU A 10 13.58 -1.08 -8.97
CA LEU A 10 13.89 -0.71 -10.35
C LEU A 10 12.62 -0.74 -11.23
N PRO A 11 12.64 -0.11 -12.42
CA PRO A 11 11.55 -0.23 -13.37
C PRO A 11 11.24 -1.69 -13.72
N ASN A 12 9.96 -2.01 -13.94
CA ASN A 12 9.48 -3.31 -14.40
C ASN A 12 9.72 -4.52 -13.48
N VAL A 13 10.08 -4.35 -12.20
CA VAL A 13 10.25 -5.46 -11.24
C VAL A 13 8.94 -5.95 -10.60
N GLY A 14 7.78 -5.47 -11.08
CA GLY A 14 6.47 -5.82 -10.51
C GLY A 14 6.03 -4.99 -9.31
N LYS A 15 6.68 -3.85 -9.05
CA LYS A 15 6.35 -2.91 -7.96
C LYS A 15 4.86 -2.55 -7.90
N SER A 16 4.30 -2.09 -9.02
CA SER A 16 2.89 -1.71 -9.13
C SER A 16 1.95 -2.91 -8.96
N THR A 17 2.36 -4.09 -9.42
CA THR A 17 1.60 -5.34 -9.21
C THR A 17 1.55 -5.73 -7.74
N LEU A 18 2.65 -5.56 -7.00
CA LEU A 18 2.69 -5.80 -5.56
C LEU A 18 1.84 -4.78 -4.80
N PHE A 19 1.88 -3.50 -5.20
CA PHE A 19 1.01 -2.46 -4.62
C PHE A 19 -0.48 -2.81 -4.81
N GLU A 20 -0.88 -3.21 -6.01
CA GLU A 20 -2.24 -3.65 -6.31
C GLU A 20 -2.65 -4.86 -5.48
N ALA A 21 -1.77 -5.85 -5.35
CA ALA A 21 -2.04 -7.04 -4.55
C ALA A 21 -2.23 -6.73 -3.06
N LEU A 22 -1.48 -5.77 -2.50
CA LEU A 22 -1.58 -5.37 -1.10
C LEU A 22 -2.78 -4.46 -0.80
N THR A 23 -3.24 -3.70 -1.78
CA THR A 23 -4.21 -2.62 -1.57
C THR A 23 -5.57 -2.92 -2.19
N GLY A 24 -5.65 -3.84 -3.15
CA GLY A 24 -6.84 -4.09 -3.96
C GLY A 24 -7.22 -2.93 -4.89
N VAL A 25 -6.44 -1.84 -4.89
CA VAL A 25 -6.66 -0.65 -5.70
C VAL A 25 -5.78 -0.74 -6.94
N ALA A 26 -6.38 -0.64 -8.12
CA ALA A 26 -5.63 -0.55 -9.37
C ALA A 26 -4.69 0.67 -9.33
N SER A 27 -3.39 0.42 -9.35
CA SER A 27 -2.42 1.47 -9.62
C SER A 27 -2.55 1.78 -11.12
N GLY A 28 -2.93 3.00 -11.49
CA GLY A 28 -3.11 3.36 -12.89
C GLY A 28 -1.85 3.05 -13.70
N ARG A 29 -1.81 1.89 -14.35
CA ARG A 29 -0.73 1.46 -15.24
C ARG A 29 -0.79 2.33 -16.48
N ALA A 30 -0.06 3.44 -16.48
CA ALA A 30 0.19 4.13 -17.73
C ALA A 30 1.25 3.35 -18.53
N PRO A 31 1.10 3.24 -19.87
CA PRO A 31 1.87 2.32 -20.72
C PRO A 31 3.34 2.74 -20.93
N TYR A 32 3.80 3.83 -20.31
CA TYR A 32 5.16 4.34 -20.43
C TYR A 32 5.90 4.21 -19.10
N ALA A 33 7.13 3.69 -19.12
CA ALA A 33 7.96 3.36 -17.96
C ALA A 33 8.36 4.55 -17.04
N PHE A 34 7.74 5.72 -17.19
CA PHE A 34 8.09 6.99 -16.56
C PHE A 34 6.89 7.83 -16.10
N SER A 35 5.67 7.30 -16.11
CA SER A 35 4.45 8.12 -15.92
C SER A 35 3.97 8.26 -14.47
N THR A 36 4.59 7.63 -13.47
CA THR A 36 4.25 7.87 -12.06
C THR A 36 5.11 8.99 -11.50
N THR A 37 4.71 10.25 -11.74
CA THR A 37 5.30 11.45 -11.13
C THR A 37 4.82 11.68 -9.69
N GLU A 38 3.68 11.10 -9.30
CA GLU A 38 3.12 11.21 -7.95
C GLU A 38 3.14 9.85 -7.22
N PRO A 39 3.55 9.80 -5.95
CA PRO A 39 3.54 8.57 -5.17
C PRO A 39 2.09 8.12 -4.91
N HIS A 40 1.77 6.86 -5.26
CA HIS A 40 0.44 6.31 -4.98
C HIS A 40 0.36 5.90 -3.52
N VAL A 41 -0.53 6.53 -2.77
CA VAL A 41 -0.75 6.21 -1.35
C VAL A 41 -2.05 5.44 -1.21
N SER A 42 -2.02 4.30 -0.52
CA SER A 42 -3.21 3.55 -0.16
C SER A 42 -3.15 3.12 1.30
N VAL A 43 -4.33 2.96 1.91
CA VAL A 43 -4.49 2.51 3.29
C VAL A 43 -5.17 1.15 3.26
N THR A 44 -4.54 0.16 3.88
CA THR A 44 -5.07 -1.20 3.99
C THR A 44 -5.23 -1.58 5.46
N SER A 45 -6.24 -2.39 5.76
CA SER A 45 -6.47 -2.88 7.12
C SER A 45 -5.57 -4.07 7.43
N VAL A 46 -4.98 -4.09 8.63
CA VAL A 46 -4.17 -5.22 9.09
C VAL A 46 -5.11 -6.37 9.49
N PRO A 47 -4.96 -7.57 8.89
CA PRO A 47 -5.74 -8.73 9.29
C PRO A 47 -5.35 -9.18 10.70
N ASP A 48 -6.33 -9.22 11.61
CA ASP A 48 -6.11 -9.63 13.00
C ASP A 48 -7.33 -10.40 13.55
N ASP A 49 -7.22 -11.73 13.58
CA ASP A 49 -8.27 -12.64 14.07
C ASP A 49 -8.54 -12.47 15.58
N ARG A 50 -7.61 -11.85 16.33
CA ARG A 50 -7.79 -11.59 17.75
C ARG A 50 -8.90 -10.57 17.99
N LEU A 51 -9.13 -9.65 17.05
CA LEU A 51 -10.23 -8.68 17.15
C LEU A 51 -11.59 -9.37 17.13
N ALA A 52 -11.76 -10.39 16.28
CA ALA A 52 -12.97 -11.21 16.26
C ALA A 52 -13.13 -12.02 17.55
N THR A 53 -12.02 -12.51 18.10
CA THR A 53 -12.01 -13.24 19.37
C THR A 53 -12.41 -12.35 20.54
N LEU A 54 -11.87 -11.13 20.64
CA LEU A 54 -12.25 -10.14 21.66
C LEU A 54 -13.73 -9.76 21.57
N ASN A 55 -14.26 -9.60 20.35
CA ASN A 55 -15.67 -9.29 20.15
C ASN A 55 -16.63 -10.40 20.60
N ARG A 56 -16.16 -11.66 20.71
CA ARG A 56 -16.94 -12.77 21.29
C ARG A 56 -17.01 -12.70 22.81
N PHE A 57 -15.98 -12.16 23.46
CA PHE A 57 -15.96 -11.98 24.91
C PHE A 57 -16.67 -10.71 25.35
N VAL A 58 -16.53 -9.64 24.57
CA VAL A 58 -17.17 -8.35 24.81
C VAL A 58 -17.76 -7.87 23.49
N GLU A 59 -19.08 -7.95 23.36
CA GLU A 59 -19.77 -7.57 22.13
C GLU A 59 -19.70 -6.06 21.91
N THR A 60 -19.11 -5.65 20.79
CA THR A 60 -19.01 -4.25 20.36
C THR A 60 -19.81 -4.03 19.09
N LYS A 61 -20.29 -2.80 18.89
CA LYS A 61 -21.06 -2.44 17.68
C LYS A 61 -20.22 -2.49 16.39
N LYS A 62 -18.90 -2.38 16.51
CA LYS A 62 -17.97 -2.32 15.36
C LYS A 62 -16.58 -2.76 15.76
N ILE A 63 -15.99 -3.63 14.95
CA ILE A 63 -14.57 -3.96 14.99
C ILE A 63 -13.82 -2.96 14.11
N VAL A 64 -12.78 -2.32 14.67
CA VAL A 64 -11.92 -1.36 13.95
C VAL A 64 -10.50 -1.95 13.90
N PRO A 65 -10.03 -2.44 12.74
CA PRO A 65 -8.68 -2.95 12.60
C PRO A 65 -7.65 -1.82 12.61
N ALA A 66 -6.39 -2.17 12.86
CA ALA A 66 -5.29 -1.24 12.66
C ALA A 66 -5.12 -0.93 11.17
N GLU A 67 -4.74 0.30 10.86
CA GLU A 67 -4.50 0.75 9.48
C GLU A 67 -3.00 0.74 9.17
N PHE A 68 -2.66 0.32 7.95
CA PHE A 68 -1.32 0.34 7.40
C PHE A 68 -1.28 1.13 6.10
N LYS A 69 -0.38 2.11 6.02
CA LYS A 69 -0.24 2.96 4.83
C LYS A 69 0.88 2.43 3.93
N VAL A 70 0.51 2.06 2.71
CA VAL A 70 1.43 1.63 1.66
C VAL A 70 1.61 2.76 0.67
N VAL A 71 2.87 3.06 0.32
CA VAL A 71 3.21 4.06 -0.67
C VAL A 71 3.99 3.43 -1.80
N ASP A 72 3.47 3.53 -3.02
CA ASP A 72 4.22 3.19 -4.21
C ASP A 72 5.14 4.34 -4.60
N ILE A 73 6.45 4.15 -4.45
CA ILE A 73 7.43 5.19 -4.76
C ILE A 73 7.82 5.05 -6.24
N PRO A 74 7.84 6.15 -7.01
CA PRO A 74 8.36 6.14 -8.37
C PRO A 74 9.76 5.53 -8.45
N ALA A 75 10.02 4.73 -9.48
CA ALA A 75 11.35 4.15 -9.66
C ALA A 75 12.37 5.29 -9.85
N LEU A 76 13.49 5.21 -9.12
CA LEU A 76 14.62 6.11 -9.33
C LEU A 76 15.23 5.78 -10.70
N ALA A 77 14.94 6.60 -11.70
CA ALA A 77 15.66 6.54 -12.97
C ALA A 77 17.10 7.02 -12.73
N ALA A 78 18.08 6.30 -13.25
CA ALA A 78 19.45 6.79 -13.31
C ALA A 78 19.45 8.13 -14.07
N GLY A 79 19.74 9.24 -13.36
CA GLY A 79 19.69 10.60 -13.90
C GLY A 79 18.54 11.49 -13.41
N ALA A 80 17.70 11.06 -12.45
CA ALA A 80 16.64 11.90 -11.86
C ALA A 80 17.15 13.09 -11.00
N TYR A 81 18.45 13.37 -11.02
CA TYR A 81 19.13 14.45 -10.29
C TYR A 81 19.71 15.54 -11.22
N LYS A 82 19.10 15.75 -12.39
CA LYS A 82 19.34 16.94 -13.22
C LYS A 82 18.13 17.87 -13.19
#